data_AF-A0A7C4GER2-F1
#
_entry.id   AF-A0A7C4GER2-F1
#
_cell.length_a   1.000
_cell.length_b   1.000
_cell.length_c   1.000
_cell.angle_alpha   90.00
_cell.angle_beta   90.00
_cell.angle_gamma   90.00
#
_symmetry.space_group_name_H-M   'P 1'
#
loop_
_entity.id
_entity.type
_entity.pdbx_description
1 polymer ?
#
loop_
_entity_poly.entity_id
_entity_poly.type
_entity_poly.pdbx_seq_one_letter_code
_entity_poly.pdbx_strand_id
1 'polypeptide(L)'
;LKIENQEEIKEEAKEKFLKHYESLRENFEEEEWQRLLRITVLRLFDYLWSEHLSYLNELKESVTWRGYAHRDPLVEFKREALESFENFHRFLRINLIYYLFNLSVKKEVPKIGRNDPCPCGSGKKWKKCGLLNTPEHQERMKKLKEIKEVHDD
;
A
#
# COMPACT_ATOMS: atom_id res chain seq x y z
N LEU A 1 6.03 -9.88 24.51
CA LEU A 1 7.17 -9.86 23.57
C LEU A 1 8.36 -9.27 24.31
N LYS A 2 9.39 -10.07 24.57
CA LYS A 2 10.67 -9.59 25.12
C LYS A 2 11.50 -9.13 23.93
N ILE A 3 11.48 -7.84 23.65
CA ILE A 3 12.37 -7.24 22.66
C ILE A 3 13.21 -6.24 23.46
N GLU A 4 14.48 -6.55 23.64
CA GLU A 4 15.34 -5.85 24.60
C GLU A 4 16.23 -4.79 23.93
N ASN A 5 16.33 -4.78 22.59
CA ASN A 5 17.16 -3.83 21.85
C ASN A 5 16.51 -3.28 20.56
N GLN A 6 16.81 -2.01 20.21
CA GLN A 6 16.36 -1.35 18.98
C GLN A 6 16.77 -2.08 17.71
N GLU A 7 17.89 -2.81 17.75
CA GLU A 7 18.41 -3.55 16.61
C GLU A 7 17.53 -4.77 16.28
N GLU A 8 17.05 -5.48 17.30
CA GLU A 8 16.11 -6.60 17.14
C GLU A 8 14.77 -6.15 16.57
N ILE A 9 14.25 -4.99 17.01
CA ILE A 9 13.00 -4.42 16.46
C ILE A 9 13.15 -4.13 14.96
N LYS A 10 14.30 -3.57 14.55
CA LYS A 10 14.56 -3.23 13.15
C LYS A 10 14.66 -4.48 12.27
N GLU A 11 15.39 -5.50 12.75
CA GLU A 11 15.50 -6.80 12.09
C GLU A 11 14.13 -7.46 11.91
N GLU A 12 13.33 -7.56 12.99
CA GLU A 12 12.01 -8.18 12.95
C GLU A 12 11.04 -7.43 12.01
N ALA A 13 11.03 -6.09 12.08
CA ALA A 13 10.21 -5.26 11.19
C ALA A 13 10.61 -5.43 9.72
N LYS A 14 11.90 -5.50 9.44
CA LYS A 14 12.43 -5.74 8.08
C LYS A 14 12.03 -7.13 7.58
N GLU A 15 12.14 -8.16 8.41
CA GLU A 15 11.77 -9.51 8.05
C GLU A 15 10.27 -9.62 7.74
N LYS A 16 9.40 -9.05 8.59
CA LYS A 16 7.95 -8.99 8.33
C LYS A 16 7.61 -8.26 7.04
N PHE A 17 8.28 -7.14 6.78
CA PHE A 17 8.10 -6.39 5.54
C PHE A 17 8.54 -7.20 4.31
N LEU A 18 9.69 -7.87 4.36
CA LEU A 18 10.19 -8.69 3.26
C LEU A 18 9.24 -9.85 2.94
N LYS A 19 8.76 -10.57 3.96
CA LYS A 19 7.77 -11.64 3.78
C LYS A 19 6.49 -11.13 3.12
N HIS A 20 5.98 -9.98 3.58
CA HIS A 20 4.81 -9.36 2.97
C HIS A 20 5.07 -8.92 1.52
N TYR A 21 6.22 -8.30 1.27
CA TYR A 21 6.64 -7.83 -0.05
C TYR A 21 6.76 -8.98 -1.06
N GLU A 22 7.38 -10.10 -0.67
CA GLU A 22 7.52 -11.29 -1.52
C GLU A 22 6.16 -11.88 -1.87
N SER A 23 5.30 -12.09 -0.86
CA SER A 23 3.93 -12.56 -1.08
C SER A 23 3.14 -11.63 -2.01
N LEU A 24 3.32 -10.31 -1.86
CA LEU A 24 2.68 -9.32 -2.72
C LEU A 24 3.19 -9.43 -4.17
N ARG A 25 4.51 -9.48 -4.36
CA ARG A 25 5.18 -9.57 -5.67
C ARG A 25 4.71 -10.79 -6.47
N GLU A 26 4.54 -11.93 -5.82
CA GLU A 26 4.08 -13.18 -6.47
C GLU A 26 2.70 -13.08 -7.11
N ASN A 27 1.87 -12.10 -6.71
CA ASN A 27 0.54 -11.90 -7.29
C ASN A 27 0.55 -11.17 -8.65
N PHE A 28 1.71 -10.66 -9.10
CA PHE A 28 1.81 -9.84 -10.29
C PHE A 28 2.79 -10.43 -11.30
N GLU A 29 2.51 -10.23 -12.59
CA GLU A 29 3.52 -10.44 -13.63
C GLU A 29 4.60 -9.35 -13.57
N GLU A 30 5.80 -9.65 -14.05
CA GLU A 30 6.96 -8.75 -13.92
C GLU A 30 6.72 -7.39 -14.61
N GLU A 31 6.08 -7.37 -15.79
CA GLU A 31 5.75 -6.12 -16.48
C GLU A 31 4.72 -5.28 -15.72
N GLU A 32 3.66 -5.91 -15.19
CA GLU A 32 2.63 -5.23 -14.42
C GLU A 32 3.19 -4.65 -13.12
N TRP A 33 4.05 -5.42 -12.45
CA TRP A 33 4.75 -5.02 -11.24
C TRP A 33 5.65 -3.81 -11.47
N GLN A 34 6.50 -3.85 -12.50
CA GLN A 34 7.38 -2.73 -12.84
C GLN A 34 6.57 -1.48 -13.21
N ARG A 35 5.49 -1.64 -13.97
CA ARG A 35 4.60 -0.53 -14.32
C ARG A 35 3.95 0.08 -13.09
N LEU A 36 3.46 -0.75 -12.17
CA LEU A 36 2.85 -0.30 -10.92
C LEU A 36 3.86 0.47 -10.07
N LEU A 37 5.03 -0.11 -9.81
CA LEU A 37 6.09 0.55 -9.05
C LEU A 37 6.49 1.89 -9.66
N ARG A 38 6.69 1.93 -10.98
CA ARG A 38 7.04 3.16 -11.69
C ARG A 38 5.98 4.24 -11.51
N ILE A 39 4.71 3.91 -11.76
CA ILE A 39 3.60 4.86 -11.61
C ILE A 39 3.50 5.36 -10.17
N THR A 40 3.62 4.46 -9.20
CA THR A 40 3.53 4.80 -7.78
C THR A 40 4.68 5.71 -7.34
N VAL A 41 5.93 5.35 -7.67
CA VAL A 41 7.11 6.15 -7.32
C VAL A 41 7.03 7.54 -7.94
N LEU A 42 6.68 7.64 -9.22
CA LEU A 42 6.56 8.93 -9.91
C LEU A 42 5.48 9.80 -9.27
N ARG A 43 4.28 9.26 -9.03
CA ARG A 43 3.19 10.02 -8.41
C ARG A 43 3.54 10.53 -7.01
N LEU A 44 4.16 9.68 -6.19
CA LEU A 44 4.58 10.08 -4.85
C LEU A 44 5.69 11.14 -4.90
N PHE A 45 6.66 10.96 -5.79
CA PHE A 45 7.73 11.92 -5.98
C PHE A 45 7.18 13.27 -6.44
N ASP A 46 6.35 13.29 -7.48
CA ASP A 46 5.77 14.52 -8.04
C ASP A 46 4.98 15.30 -6.98
N TYR A 47 4.15 14.60 -6.20
CA TYR A 47 3.39 15.21 -5.12
C TYR A 47 4.31 15.82 -4.04
N LEU A 48 5.22 15.01 -3.49
CA LEU A 48 6.09 15.45 -2.41
C LEU A 48 7.08 16.54 -2.85
N TRP A 49 7.52 16.50 -4.11
CA TRP A 49 8.38 17.52 -4.70
C TRP A 49 7.62 18.85 -4.86
N SER A 50 6.38 18.81 -5.33
CA SER A 50 5.52 20.00 -5.41
C SER A 50 5.36 20.64 -4.02
N GLU A 51 5.07 19.85 -2.99
CA GLU A 51 4.97 20.34 -1.60
C GLU A 51 6.30 20.94 -1.11
N HIS A 52 7.43 20.27 -1.40
CA HIS A 52 8.75 20.79 -1.03
C HIS A 52 9.06 22.13 -1.71
N LEU A 53 8.75 22.29 -3.00
CA LEU A 53 8.93 23.56 -3.71
C LEU A 53 8.06 24.67 -3.12
N SER A 54 6.80 24.37 -2.78
CA SER A 54 5.92 25.32 -2.10
C SER A 54 6.52 25.77 -0.76
N TYR A 55 7.00 24.81 0.04
CA TYR A 55 7.68 25.11 1.30
C TYR A 55 8.93 25.98 1.10
N LEU A 56 9.75 25.72 0.07
CA LEU A 56 10.93 26.55 -0.22
C LEU A 56 10.57 27.99 -0.58
N ASN A 57 9.45 28.21 -1.27
CA ASN A 57 8.97 29.55 -1.57
C ASN A 57 8.58 30.30 -0.29
N GLU A 58 7.79 29.66 0.59
CA GLU A 58 7.40 30.22 1.89
C GLU A 58 8.62 30.50 2.78
N LEU A 59 9.57 29.56 2.81
CA LEU A 59 10.82 29.69 3.56
C LEU A 59 11.60 30.92 3.10
N LYS A 60 11.74 31.12 1.79
CA LYS A 60 12.45 32.26 1.21
C LYS A 60 11.85 33.60 1.65
N GLU A 61 10.53 33.70 1.67
CA GLU A 61 9.84 34.90 2.18
C GLU A 61 10.07 35.08 3.68
N SER A 62 9.91 34.02 4.47
CA SER A 62 10.08 34.08 5.94
C SER A 62 11.49 34.50 6.38
N VAL A 63 12.53 33.95 5.72
CA VAL A 63 13.93 34.22 6.02
C VAL A 63 14.30 35.66 5.65
N THR A 64 13.68 36.21 4.60
CA THR A 64 13.83 37.62 4.23
C THR A 64 13.35 38.54 5.36
N TRP A 65 12.23 38.22 6.00
CA TRP A 65 11.73 38.97 7.18
C TRP A 65 12.62 38.78 8.42
N ARG A 66 13.31 37.63 8.57
CA ARG A 66 14.24 37.37 9.68
C ARG A 66 15.60 38.04 9.52
N GLY A 67 16.00 38.45 8.31
CA GLY A 67 17.23 39.20 8.04
C GLY A 67 17.32 40.53 8.77
N TYR A 68 16.17 41.12 9.14
CA TYR A 68 16.11 42.32 9.99
C TYR A 68 16.62 42.08 11.43
N ALA A 69 16.80 40.82 11.86
CA ALA A 69 17.27 40.44 13.20
C ALA A 69 18.79 40.13 13.26
N HIS A 70 19.59 40.71 12.36
CA HIS A 70 21.07 40.59 12.33
C HIS A 70 21.63 39.17 12.14
N ARG A 71 20.84 38.23 11.60
CA ARG A 71 21.34 36.94 11.12
C ARG A 71 21.45 36.95 9.59
N ASP A 72 22.43 36.24 9.05
CA ASP A 72 22.59 36.10 7.60
C ASP A 72 21.43 35.27 7.01
N PRO A 73 20.54 35.87 6.21
CA PRO A 73 19.38 35.18 5.63
C PRO A 73 19.79 34.00 4.75
N LEU A 74 20.91 34.09 4.04
CA LEU A 74 21.34 33.04 3.13
C LEU A 74 21.77 31.79 3.90
N VAL A 75 22.39 31.97 5.07
CA VAL A 75 22.83 30.85 5.92
C VAL A 75 21.63 30.11 6.51
N GLU A 76 20.66 30.84 7.06
CA GLU A 76 19.44 30.25 7.64
C GLU A 76 18.61 29.54 6.56
N PHE A 77 18.42 30.16 5.39
CA PHE A 77 17.72 29.54 4.26
C PHE A 77 18.37 28.22 3.85
N LYS A 78 19.69 28.18 3.67
CA LYS A 78 20.40 26.95 3.27
C LYS A 78 20.25 25.85 4.31
N ARG A 79 20.31 26.20 5.61
CA ARG A 79 20.17 25.23 6.70
C ARG A 79 18.77 24.62 6.72
N GLU A 80 17.74 25.45 6.73
CA GLU A 80 16.34 25.02 6.77
C GLU A 80 15.92 24.30 5.47
N ALA A 81 16.39 24.75 4.31
CA ALA A 81 16.14 24.09 3.04
C ALA A 81 16.74 22.67 2.99
N LEU A 82 17.96 22.49 3.49
CA LEU A 82 18.60 21.17 3.56
C LEU A 82 17.83 20.24 4.51
N GLU A 83 17.45 20.72 5.69
CA GLU A 83 16.65 19.94 6.65
C GLU A 83 15.30 19.51 6.05
N SER A 84 14.61 20.43 5.36
CA SER A 84 13.37 20.13 4.64
C SER A 84 13.56 19.11 3.52
N PHE A 85 14.67 19.18 2.78
CA PHE A 85 15.00 18.22 1.73
C PHE A 85 15.24 16.80 2.28
N GLU A 86 15.94 16.68 3.41
CA GLU A 86 16.12 15.39 4.10
C GLU A 86 14.79 14.82 4.58
N ASN A 87 13.90 15.68 5.09
CA ASN A 87 12.55 15.29 5.47
C ASN A 87 11.71 14.84 4.26
N PHE A 88 11.78 15.54 3.13
CA PHE A 88 11.18 15.12 1.87
C PHE A 88 11.60 13.69 1.47
N HIS A 89 12.91 13.41 1.49
CA HIS A 89 13.43 12.07 1.18
C HIS A 89 12.94 11.01 2.17
N ARG A 90 12.87 11.35 3.47
CA ARG A 90 12.34 10.47 4.50
C ARG A 90 10.87 10.15 4.26
N PHE A 91 10.06 11.17 3.94
CA PHE A 91 8.65 10.99 3.63
C PHE A 91 8.45 10.14 2.38
N LEU A 92 9.24 10.34 1.33
CA LEU A 92 9.17 9.50 0.12
C LEU A 92 9.36 8.02 0.46
N ARG A 93 10.40 7.70 1.25
CA ARG A 93 10.67 6.31 1.68
C ARG A 93 9.53 5.73 2.52
N ILE A 94 9.05 6.48 3.52
CA ILE A 94 7.97 6.02 4.40
C ILE A 94 6.67 5.80 3.61
N ASN A 95 6.30 6.73 2.74
CA ASN A 95 5.08 6.62 1.94
C ASN A 95 5.16 5.45 0.96
N LEU A 96 6.32 5.18 0.36
CA LEU A 96 6.51 4.00 -0.48
C LEU A 96 6.33 2.70 0.30
N ILE A 97 6.96 2.59 1.48
CA ILE A 97 6.81 1.42 2.35
C ILE A 97 5.35 1.23 2.74
N TYR A 98 4.69 2.31 3.16
CA TYR A 98 3.28 2.29 3.56
C TYR A 98 2.35 1.89 2.40
N TYR A 99 2.60 2.42 1.20
CA TYR A 99 1.84 2.06 0.01
C TYR A 99 1.99 0.57 -0.30
N LEU A 100 3.22 0.05 -0.32
CA LEU A 100 3.48 -1.36 -0.61
C LEU A 100 2.84 -2.26 0.44
N PHE A 101 2.91 -1.88 1.72
CA PHE A 101 2.32 -2.66 2.81
C PHE A 101 0.78 -2.70 2.77
N ASN A 102 0.14 -1.65 2.27
CA ASN A 102 -1.33 -1.57 2.19
C ASN A 102 -1.86 -1.88 0.79
N LEU A 103 -1.01 -2.31 -0.14
CA LEU A 103 -1.44 -2.63 -1.50
C LEU A 103 -2.30 -3.90 -1.47
N SER A 104 -3.62 -3.72 -1.55
CA SER A 104 -4.54 -4.83 -1.67
C SER A 104 -4.66 -5.28 -3.13
N VAL A 105 -4.27 -6.53 -3.40
CA VAL A 105 -4.55 -7.17 -4.69
C VAL A 105 -6.04 -7.51 -4.75
N LYS A 106 -6.80 -6.81 -5.60
CA LYS A 106 -8.16 -7.24 -5.92
C LYS A 106 -8.05 -8.42 -6.88
N LYS A 107 -8.15 -9.65 -6.37
CA LYS A 107 -8.48 -10.79 -7.23
C LYS A 107 -9.85 -10.51 -7.81
N GLU A 108 -9.93 -10.25 -9.11
CA GLU A 108 -11.21 -10.16 -9.80
C GLU A 108 -11.89 -11.52 -9.65
N VAL A 109 -12.89 -11.60 -8.77
CA VAL A 109 -13.74 -12.77 -8.71
C VAL A 109 -14.49 -12.79 -10.03
N PRO A 110 -14.34 -13.83 -10.87
CA PRO A 110 -15.03 -13.87 -12.15
C PRO A 110 -16.54 -13.70 -11.88
N LYS A 111 -17.13 -12.66 -12.50
CA LYS A 111 -18.56 -12.38 -12.35
C LYS A 111 -19.33 -13.55 -12.93
N ILE A 112 -19.90 -14.40 -12.07
CA ILE A 112 -20.72 -15.53 -12.46
C ILE A 112 -21.93 -15.00 -13.24
N GLY A 113 -22.01 -15.38 -14.51
CA GLY A 113 -23.12 -15.05 -15.39
C GLY A 113 -24.42 -15.69 -14.91
N ARG A 114 -25.55 -15.04 -15.22
CA ARG A 114 -26.89 -15.48 -14.76
C ARG A 114 -27.22 -16.94 -15.14
N ASN A 115 -26.68 -17.44 -16.27
CA ASN A 115 -26.93 -18.80 -16.76
C ASN A 115 -25.79 -19.78 -16.48
N ASP A 116 -24.69 -19.33 -15.88
CA ASP A 116 -23.51 -20.18 -15.62
C ASP A 116 -23.83 -21.25 -14.57
N PRO A 117 -23.14 -22.39 -14.59
CA PRO A 117 -23.27 -23.41 -13.56
C PRO A 117 -22.97 -22.81 -12.18
N CYS A 118 -23.82 -23.10 -11.20
CA CYS A 118 -23.66 -22.57 -9.86
C CYS A 118 -22.43 -23.20 -9.19
N PRO A 119 -21.54 -22.40 -8.56
CA PRO A 119 -20.30 -22.88 -7.94
C PRO A 119 -20.52 -23.78 -6.71
N CYS A 120 -21.74 -23.87 -6.17
CA CYS A 120 -22.03 -24.73 -5.02
C CYS A 120 -22.12 -26.23 -5.35
N GLY A 121 -21.87 -26.64 -6.61
CA GLY A 121 -21.94 -28.04 -7.02
C GLY A 121 -23.36 -28.61 -7.09
N SER A 122 -24.39 -27.77 -7.15
CA SER A 122 -25.79 -28.21 -7.26
C SER A 122 -26.19 -28.68 -8.67
N GLY A 123 -25.34 -28.47 -9.68
CA GLY A 123 -25.66 -28.71 -11.09
C GLY A 123 -26.70 -27.76 -11.68
N LYS A 124 -27.25 -26.83 -10.89
CA LYS A 124 -28.26 -25.84 -11.30
C LYS A 124 -27.57 -24.58 -11.84
N LYS A 125 -28.25 -23.86 -12.76
CA LYS A 125 -27.81 -22.52 -13.21
C LYS A 125 -27.81 -21.52 -12.05
N TRP A 126 -26.91 -20.55 -12.05
CA TRP A 126 -26.78 -19.51 -11.01
C TRP A 126 -28.11 -18.84 -10.67
N LYS A 127 -28.90 -18.46 -11.69
CA LYS A 127 -30.24 -17.87 -11.51
C LYS A 127 -31.27 -18.73 -10.77
N LYS A 128 -31.06 -20.05 -10.68
CA LYS A 128 -31.96 -21.00 -10.02
C LYS A 128 -31.43 -21.46 -8.66
N CYS A 129 -30.27 -20.95 -8.24
CA CYS A 129 -29.56 -21.42 -7.06
C CYS A 129 -29.00 -20.24 -6.27
N GLY A 130 -27.75 -19.84 -6.51
CA GLY A 130 -27.11 -18.77 -5.74
C GLY A 130 -27.71 -17.38 -5.93
N LEU A 131 -28.30 -17.06 -7.09
CA LEU A 131 -29.01 -15.78 -7.27
C LEU A 131 -30.33 -15.71 -6.46
N LEU A 132 -30.97 -16.86 -6.24
CA LEU A 132 -32.19 -16.97 -5.42
C LEU A 132 -31.88 -17.28 -3.95
N ASN A 133 -30.60 -17.47 -3.62
CA ASN A 133 -30.11 -17.87 -2.31
C ASN A 133 -30.89 -19.05 -1.70
N THR A 134 -31.08 -20.12 -2.48
CA THR A 134 -31.91 -21.27 -2.06
C THR A 134 -31.34 -21.96 -0.81
N PRO A 135 -32.15 -22.56 0.07
CA PRO A 135 -31.64 -23.27 1.27
C PRO A 135 -30.57 -24.32 0.94
N GLU A 136 -30.78 -25.10 -0.13
CA GLU A 136 -29.78 -26.07 -0.64
C GLU A 136 -28.44 -25.42 -1.02
N HIS A 137 -28.46 -24.18 -1.50
CA HIS A 137 -27.24 -23.45 -1.89
C HIS A 137 -26.43 -23.08 -0.65
N GLN A 138 -27.10 -22.55 0.37
CA GLN A 138 -26.48 -22.16 1.63
C GLN A 138 -25.82 -23.35 2.32
N GLU A 139 -26.52 -24.49 2.39
CA GLU A 139 -25.99 -25.69 3.02
C GLU A 139 -24.77 -26.25 2.28
N ARG A 140 -24.80 -26.26 0.94
CA ARG A 140 -23.67 -26.71 0.11
C ARG A 140 -22.48 -25.75 0.22
N MET A 141 -22.71 -24.45 0.21
CA MET A 141 -21.65 -23.46 0.38
C MET A 141 -21.05 -23.50 1.78
N LYS A 142 -21.84 -23.79 2.81
CA LYS A 142 -21.36 -24.01 4.18
C LYS A 142 -20.44 -25.23 4.24
N LYS A 143 -20.88 -26.37 3.70
CA LYS A 143 -20.05 -27.59 3.58
C LYS A 143 -18.76 -27.35 2.80
N LEU A 144 -18.82 -26.58 1.70
CA LEU A 144 -17.64 -26.23 0.90
C LEU A 144 -16.64 -25.35 1.66
N LYS A 145 -17.10 -24.46 2.55
CA LYS A 145 -16.23 -23.66 3.42
C LYS A 145 -15.56 -24.53 4.48
N GLU A 146 -16.33 -25.37 5.16
CA GLU A 146 -15.83 -26.28 6.19
C GLU A 146 -14.75 -27.22 5.63
N ILE A 147 -14.90 -27.72 4.39
CA ILE A 147 -13.91 -28.58 3.73
C ILE A 147 -12.60 -27.81 3.42
N LYS A 148 -12.70 -26.54 3.02
CA LYS A 148 -11.50 -25.72 2.71
C LYS A 148 -10.72 -25.38 3.97
N GLU A 149 -11.40 -25.05 5.06
CA GLU A 149 -10.77 -24.74 6.34
C GLU A 149 -10.01 -25.94 6.92
N VAL A 150 -10.43 -27.18 6.64
CA VAL A 150 -9.74 -28.41 7.09
C VAL A 150 -8.51 -28.79 6.24
N HIS A 151 -8.33 -28.18 5.06
CA HIS A 151 -7.20 -28.47 4.16
C HIS A 151 -6.12 -27.38 4.14
N ASP A 152 -6.36 -26.24 4.76
CA ASP A 152 -5.42 -25.12 4.87
C ASP A 152 -4.71 -25.05 6.25
N ASP A 153 -4.95 -26.04 7.15
CA ASP A 153 -4.24 -26.28 8.43
C ASP A 153 -3.24 -27.45 8.30
#